data_AF-A0A377WE97-F1
#
_entry.id   AF-A0A377WE97-F1
#
_cell.length_a   1.000
_cell.length_b   1.000
_cell.length_c   1.000
_cell.angle_alpha   90.00
_cell.angle_beta   90.00
_cell.angle_gamma   90.00
#
_symmetry.space_group_name_H-M   'P 1'
#
loop_
_entity.id
_entity.type
_entity.pdbx_description
1 polymer ?
#
loop_
_entity_poly.entity_id
_entity_poly.type
_entity_poly.pdbx_seq_one_letter_code
_entity_poly.pdbx_strand_id
1 'polypeptide(L)'
;MGELLLSLISLAVAAVPEGLPAIISIILSLGVQTMARKRAIIRKLPTVETLGAMTVVCSDKTGTLTMNEMTVKAIITADCCYRVEGDSYEPQGRIFLEGSDEPVQVQPGTVLETWLRTIDLCNDSQLTQDERGLWGITGGPTEGALKVLAAKAQLPAWSPSGGPRFPFDSQYKYMSTLQHIDGNARVLITGAPDVIFAMCREQMSRHGAVPFEAQYWEEEMARFARQGLRMVAAACKPASLDATTLNHEDLQEGLIFLGIAGMMDPPRPEAIDAIHACQTAGIRVKMITGDHPQTAMSIGQMLGITNSSQAMTGYQLEHMDDAALGEGGGGVRHLCPYQPGA
;
A
#
# COMPACT_ATOMS: atom_id res chain seq x y z
N MET A 1 -38.69 51.80 44.83
CA MET A 1 -38.82 50.45 44.23
C MET A 1 -38.70 50.49 42.71
N GLY A 2 -39.42 51.39 42.00
CA GLY A 2 -39.32 51.51 40.54
C GLY A 2 -37.96 51.97 39.99
N GLU A 3 -37.30 52.96 40.60
CA GLU A 3 -35.97 53.44 40.14
C GLU A 3 -34.87 52.39 40.32
N LEU A 4 -34.83 51.73 41.47
CA LEU A 4 -33.86 50.67 41.77
C LEU A 4 -34.03 49.48 40.80
N LEU A 5 -35.28 49.17 40.43
CA LEU A 5 -35.59 48.15 39.42
C LEU A 5 -35.13 48.58 38.01
N LEU A 6 -35.37 49.83 37.62
CA LEU A 6 -34.91 50.38 36.33
C LEU A 6 -33.38 50.40 36.23
N SER A 7 -32.68 50.77 37.30
CA SER A 7 -31.22 50.71 37.37
C SER A 7 -30.69 49.28 37.27
N LEU A 8 -31.33 48.31 37.92
CA LEU A 8 -30.97 46.88 37.82
C LEU A 8 -31.16 46.34 36.40
N ILE A 9 -32.27 46.67 35.74
CA ILE A 9 -32.52 46.28 34.35
C ILE A 9 -31.48 46.90 33.40
N SER A 10 -31.16 48.19 33.57
CA SER A 10 -30.15 48.87 32.76
C SER A 10 -28.76 48.26 32.93
N LEU A 11 -28.37 47.90 34.16
CA LEU A 11 -27.10 47.22 34.43
C LEU A 11 -27.08 45.81 33.83
N ALA A 12 -28.20 45.08 33.90
CA ALA A 12 -28.32 43.74 33.34
C ALA A 12 -28.17 43.75 31.81
N VAL A 13 -28.85 44.67 31.10
CA VAL A 13 -28.71 44.82 29.64
C VAL A 13 -27.30 45.26 29.26
N ALA A 14 -26.69 46.19 30.01
CA ALA A 14 -25.32 46.63 29.75
C ALA A 14 -24.26 45.53 29.97
N ALA A 15 -24.53 44.55 30.84
CA ALA A 15 -23.63 43.45 31.14
C ALA A 15 -23.71 42.29 30.13
N VAL A 16 -24.81 42.15 29.40
CA VAL A 16 -25.00 41.05 28.44
C VAL A 16 -24.53 41.51 27.05
N PRO A 17 -23.51 40.84 26.46
CA PRO A 17 -23.03 41.21 25.14
C PRO A 17 -23.94 40.59 24.07
N GLU A 18 -25.12 41.16 23.87
CA GLU A 18 -26.16 40.65 22.96
C GLU A 18 -25.69 40.50 21.50
N GLY A 19 -24.69 41.29 21.07
CA GLY A 19 -24.09 41.20 19.74
C GLY A 19 -23.05 40.09 19.57
N LEU A 20 -22.54 39.51 20.66
CA LEU A 20 -21.46 38.52 20.62
C LEU A 20 -21.85 37.24 19.85
N PRO A 21 -23.05 36.64 20.03
CA PRO A 21 -23.45 35.45 19.26
C PRO A 21 -23.49 35.69 17.75
N ALA A 22 -23.92 36.88 17.32
CA ALA A 22 -23.97 37.26 15.91
C ALA A 22 -22.56 37.41 15.32
N ILE A 23 -21.66 38.10 16.04
CA ILE A 23 -20.26 38.28 15.63
C ILE A 23 -19.54 36.93 15.53
N ILE A 24 -19.68 36.07 16.54
CA ILE A 24 -19.09 34.72 16.52
C ILE A 24 -19.58 33.92 15.31
N SER A 25 -20.89 33.96 15.03
CA SER A 25 -21.47 33.24 13.89
C SER A 25 -20.92 33.73 12.54
N ILE A 26 -20.73 35.04 12.38
CA ILE A 26 -20.12 35.62 11.18
C ILE A 26 -18.66 35.17 11.04
N ILE A 27 -17.86 35.25 12.12
CA ILE A 27 -16.45 34.85 12.11
C ILE A 27 -16.31 33.36 11.78
N LEU A 28 -17.09 32.49 12.43
CA LEU A 28 -17.06 31.04 12.17
C LEU A 28 -17.50 30.73 10.73
N SER A 29 -18.52 31.42 10.20
CA SER A 29 -18.97 31.25 8.81
C SER A 29 -17.88 31.59 7.80
N LEU A 30 -17.15 32.71 8.02
CA LEU A 30 -15.99 33.07 7.21
C LEU A 30 -14.86 32.03 7.33
N GLY A 31 -14.65 31.48 8.53
CA GLY A 31 -13.73 30.37 8.77
C GLY A 31 -14.11 29.13 7.96
N VAL A 32 -15.37 28.73 7.97
CA VAL A 32 -15.90 27.60 7.18
C VAL A 32 -15.72 27.83 5.69
N GLN A 33 -15.99 29.02 5.16
CA GLN A 33 -15.74 29.34 3.75
C GLN A 33 -14.26 29.22 3.38
N THR A 34 -13.36 29.66 4.26
CA THR A 34 -11.91 29.56 4.06
C THR A 34 -11.46 28.10 4.03
N MET A 35 -11.98 27.27 4.94
CA MET A 35 -11.70 25.83 4.99
C MET A 35 -12.24 25.10 3.75
N ALA A 36 -13.45 25.44 3.29
CA ALA A 36 -14.05 24.85 2.09
C ALA A 36 -13.21 25.10 0.82
N ARG A 37 -12.63 26.31 0.68
CA ARG A 37 -11.69 26.62 -0.43
C ARG A 37 -10.42 25.77 -0.37
N LYS A 38 -10.03 25.28 0.81
CA LYS A 38 -8.93 24.34 1.04
C LYS A 38 -9.38 22.87 1.03
N ARG A 39 -10.55 22.56 0.44
CA ARG A 39 -11.12 21.22 0.33
C ARG A 39 -11.50 20.57 1.69
N ALA A 40 -11.68 21.36 2.74
CA ALA A 40 -12.15 20.90 4.05
C ALA A 40 -13.62 21.31 4.27
N ILE A 41 -14.53 20.34 4.25
CA ILE A 41 -15.98 20.56 4.40
C ILE A 41 -16.36 20.49 5.88
N ILE A 42 -16.64 21.66 6.49
CA ILE A 42 -17.07 21.75 7.89
C ILE A 42 -18.60 21.63 7.99
N ARG A 43 -19.08 20.59 8.67
CA ARG A 43 -20.53 20.35 8.86
C ARG A 43 -21.15 21.14 10.03
N LYS A 44 -20.35 21.50 11.04
CA LYS A 44 -20.79 22.25 12.23
C LYS A 44 -19.85 23.43 12.48
N LEU A 45 -20.36 24.66 12.51
CA LEU A 45 -19.57 25.88 12.66
C LEU A 45 -18.56 25.86 13.83
N PRO A 46 -18.90 25.39 15.04
CA PRO A 46 -17.96 25.37 16.17
C PRO A 46 -16.74 24.46 15.97
N THR A 47 -16.79 23.54 15.00
CA THR A 47 -15.67 22.63 14.70
C THR A 47 -14.42 23.39 14.25
N VAL A 48 -14.58 24.57 13.63
CA VAL A 48 -13.46 25.40 13.18
C VAL A 48 -12.56 25.77 14.36
N GLU A 49 -13.15 26.15 15.50
CA GLU A 49 -12.42 26.45 16.73
C GLU A 49 -11.81 25.20 17.35
N THR A 50 -12.57 24.10 17.41
CA THR A 50 -12.10 22.84 17.98
C THR A 50 -10.86 22.29 17.26
N LEU A 51 -10.81 22.44 15.93
CA LEU A 51 -9.65 22.05 15.12
C LEU A 51 -8.39 22.84 15.51
N GLY A 52 -8.52 24.10 15.92
CA GLY A 52 -7.40 24.92 16.36
C GLY A 52 -6.84 24.52 17.74
N ALA A 53 -7.66 23.88 18.58
CA ALA A 53 -7.27 23.40 19.91
C ALA A 53 -6.85 21.92 19.93
N MET A 54 -6.71 21.30 18.76
CA MET A 54 -6.45 19.87 18.62
C MET A 54 -5.03 19.52 19.07
N THR A 55 -4.89 18.53 19.95
CA THR A 55 -3.59 18.05 20.46
C THR A 55 -3.21 16.66 19.96
N VAL A 56 -4.17 15.92 19.37
CA VAL A 56 -3.97 14.57 18.84
C VAL A 56 -4.80 14.37 17.58
N VAL A 57 -4.18 13.89 16.50
CA VAL A 57 -4.80 13.44 15.25
C VAL A 57 -4.71 11.93 15.16
N CYS A 58 -5.85 11.24 15.10
CA CYS A 58 -5.93 9.84 14.74
C CYS A 58 -6.37 9.74 13.29
N SER A 59 -5.59 9.07 12.45
CA SER A 59 -5.86 8.94 11.02
C SER A 59 -5.79 7.49 10.59
N ASP A 60 -6.70 7.08 9.70
CA ASP A 60 -6.61 5.78 9.04
C ASP A 60 -5.41 5.77 8.08
N LYS A 61 -4.82 4.60 7.82
CA LYS A 61 -3.72 4.47 6.87
C LYS A 61 -4.23 4.50 5.43
N THR A 62 -4.99 3.48 5.05
CA THR A 62 -5.29 3.17 3.64
C THR A 62 -6.18 4.24 3.04
N GLY A 63 -5.70 4.91 1.98
CA GLY A 63 -6.45 5.95 1.27
C GLY A 63 -6.51 7.32 1.96
N THR A 64 -5.99 7.44 3.19
CA THR A 64 -5.85 8.74 3.87
C THR A 64 -4.38 9.15 3.99
N LEU A 65 -3.53 8.32 4.60
CA LEU A 65 -2.10 8.58 4.70
C LEU A 65 -1.31 8.00 3.51
N THR A 66 -1.89 7.02 2.83
CA THR A 66 -1.31 6.36 1.65
C THR A 66 -2.15 6.62 0.40
N MET A 67 -1.56 6.36 -0.76
CA MET A 67 -2.19 6.59 -2.07
C MET A 67 -3.41 5.69 -2.31
N ASN A 68 -3.49 4.55 -1.61
CA ASN A 68 -4.39 3.42 -1.93
C ASN A 68 -4.11 2.86 -3.34
N GLU A 69 -2.85 2.89 -3.74
CA GLU A 69 -2.37 2.46 -5.04
C GLU A 69 -1.20 1.49 -4.84
N MET A 70 -1.53 0.20 -4.75
CA MET A 70 -0.52 -0.84 -4.52
C MET A 70 0.54 -0.78 -5.61
N THR A 71 1.79 -0.57 -5.24
CA THR A 71 2.87 -0.29 -6.19
C THR A 71 4.07 -1.17 -5.90
N VAL A 72 4.63 -1.82 -6.93
CA VAL A 72 5.87 -2.59 -6.78
C VAL A 72 7.04 -1.64 -6.55
N LYS A 73 7.83 -1.94 -5.51
CA LYS A 73 9.03 -1.19 -5.11
C LYS A 73 10.31 -1.98 -5.29
N ALA A 74 10.22 -3.31 -5.24
CA ALA A 74 11.37 -4.18 -5.37
C ALA A 74 11.07 -5.39 -6.27
N ILE A 75 12.09 -5.85 -6.99
CA ILE A 75 12.10 -7.13 -7.69
C ILE A 75 13.31 -7.91 -7.19
N ILE A 76 13.11 -9.14 -6.74
CA ILE A 76 14.16 -10.01 -6.22
C ILE A 76 14.31 -11.17 -7.20
N THR A 77 15.52 -11.38 -7.72
CA THR A 77 15.90 -12.52 -8.55
C THR A 77 16.99 -13.34 -7.84
N ALA A 78 17.34 -14.51 -8.37
CA ALA A 78 18.40 -15.37 -7.83
C ALA A 78 19.76 -14.66 -7.73
N ASP A 79 20.02 -13.70 -8.62
CA ASP A 79 21.33 -13.08 -8.81
C ASP A 79 21.45 -11.67 -8.23
N CYS A 80 20.33 -10.97 -8.13
CA CYS A 80 20.31 -9.55 -7.80
C CYS A 80 18.89 -9.06 -7.45
N CYS A 81 18.85 -7.90 -6.79
CA CYS A 81 17.64 -7.16 -6.52
C CYS A 81 17.56 -5.89 -7.36
N TYR A 82 16.35 -5.44 -7.64
CA TYR A 82 16.05 -4.22 -8.36
C TYR A 82 15.13 -3.33 -7.54
N ARG A 83 15.32 -2.02 -7.64
CA ARG A 83 14.42 -0.99 -7.13
C ARG A 83 13.54 -0.46 -8.26
N VAL A 84 12.26 -0.26 -7.98
CA VAL A 84 11.27 0.23 -8.93
C VAL A 84 10.80 1.62 -8.51
N GLU A 85 10.82 2.57 -9.44
CA GLU A 85 10.34 3.93 -9.26
C GLU A 85 8.83 4.07 -9.56
N GLY A 86 8.21 5.08 -8.95
CA GLY A 86 6.80 5.44 -9.11
C GLY A 86 5.97 5.06 -7.88
N ASP A 87 4.94 5.85 -7.61
CA ASP A 87 4.07 5.75 -6.43
C ASP A 87 2.57 5.66 -6.80
N SER A 88 2.29 5.43 -8.08
CA SER A 88 0.94 5.39 -8.62
C SER A 88 0.76 4.29 -9.67
N TYR A 89 -0.47 4.14 -10.14
CA TYR A 89 -0.83 3.27 -11.25
C TYR A 89 -0.45 3.81 -12.63
N GLU A 90 0.12 5.00 -12.71
CA GLU A 90 0.67 5.48 -13.97
C GLU A 90 1.87 4.59 -14.38
N PRO A 91 1.91 4.07 -15.63
CA PRO A 91 2.97 3.18 -16.10
C PRO A 91 4.25 3.96 -16.45
N GLN A 92 4.61 4.93 -15.60
CA GLN A 92 5.84 5.70 -15.66
C GLN A 92 6.74 5.35 -14.48
N GLY A 93 8.04 5.27 -14.74
CA GLY A 93 9.05 4.93 -13.75
C GLY A 93 10.12 4.03 -14.35
N ARG A 94 11.28 3.98 -13.70
CA ARG A 94 12.43 3.19 -14.12
C ARG A 94 12.72 2.07 -13.14
N ILE A 95 13.38 1.04 -13.65
CA ILE A 95 13.90 -0.07 -12.85
C ILE A 95 15.40 0.15 -12.69
N PHE A 96 15.91 0.05 -11.47
CA PHE A 96 17.32 0.24 -11.14
C PHE A 96 17.87 -1.03 -10.51
N LEU A 97 19.10 -1.41 -10.83
CA LEU A 97 19.80 -2.44 -10.06
C LEU A 97 20.07 -1.90 -8.65
N GLU A 98 19.88 -2.72 -7.62
CA GLU A 98 20.18 -2.31 -6.25
C GLU A 98 21.64 -1.84 -6.12
N GLY A 99 21.83 -0.64 -5.54
CA GLY A 99 23.15 0.00 -5.44
C GLY A 99 23.60 0.79 -6.68
N SER A 100 22.79 0.85 -7.73
CA SER A 100 23.03 1.67 -8.93
C SER A 100 21.99 2.78 -9.08
N ASP A 101 22.43 3.93 -9.58
CA ASP A 101 21.56 5.04 -9.99
C ASP A 101 21.31 5.06 -11.51
N GLU A 102 21.91 4.12 -12.26
CA GLU A 102 21.64 3.97 -13.69
C GLU A 102 20.43 3.05 -13.92
N PRO A 103 19.45 3.46 -14.74
CA PRO A 103 18.28 2.65 -15.04
C PRO A 103 18.67 1.45 -15.90
N VAL A 104 18.19 0.27 -15.51
CA VAL A 104 18.40 -0.98 -16.22
C VAL A 104 17.59 -0.98 -17.51
N GLN A 105 18.25 -1.35 -18.61
CA GLN A 105 17.58 -1.69 -19.85
C GLN A 105 17.24 -3.19 -19.84
N VAL A 106 15.95 -3.53 -19.96
CA VAL A 106 15.52 -4.93 -19.97
C VAL A 106 15.93 -5.57 -21.29
N GLN A 107 16.88 -6.50 -21.24
CA GLN A 107 17.42 -7.16 -22.43
C GLN A 107 16.69 -8.49 -22.70
N PRO A 108 16.49 -8.86 -23.98
CA PRO A 108 15.93 -10.15 -24.36
C PRO A 108 16.73 -11.34 -23.80
N GLY A 109 16.03 -12.37 -23.34
CA GLY A 109 16.61 -13.61 -22.80
C GLY A 109 17.10 -13.50 -21.35
N THR A 110 16.94 -12.35 -20.70
CA THR A 110 17.31 -12.19 -19.28
C THR A 110 16.26 -12.78 -18.34
N VAL A 111 16.69 -13.09 -17.11
CA VAL A 111 15.78 -13.51 -16.03
C VAL A 111 14.75 -12.42 -15.75
N LEU A 112 15.17 -11.15 -15.73
CA LEU A 112 14.30 -10.00 -15.52
C LEU A 112 13.20 -9.90 -16.58
N GLU A 113 13.55 -10.04 -17.87
CA GLU A 113 12.54 -10.06 -18.94
C GLU A 113 11.56 -11.23 -18.75
N THR A 114 12.08 -12.45 -18.51
CA THR A 114 11.24 -13.64 -18.33
C THR A 114 10.28 -13.48 -17.16
N TRP A 115 10.75 -12.91 -16.04
CA TRP A 115 9.95 -12.62 -14.86
C TRP A 115 8.88 -11.55 -15.15
N LEU A 116 9.25 -10.43 -15.79
CA LEU A 116 8.32 -9.35 -16.17
C LEU A 116 7.21 -9.86 -17.09
N ARG A 117 7.54 -10.72 -18.06
CA ARG A 117 6.54 -11.35 -18.93
C ARG A 117 5.65 -12.31 -18.17
N THR A 118 6.20 -13.05 -17.20
CA THR A 118 5.43 -13.99 -16.38
C THR A 118 4.34 -13.27 -15.60
N ILE A 119 4.67 -12.15 -14.93
CA ILE A 119 3.70 -11.37 -14.15
C ILE A 119 2.70 -10.58 -15.01
N ASP A 120 3.02 -10.35 -16.30
CA ASP A 120 2.14 -9.66 -17.24
C ASP A 120 1.07 -10.59 -17.83
N LEU A 121 1.49 -11.81 -18.18
CA LEU A 121 0.67 -12.84 -18.81
C LEU A 121 -0.15 -13.64 -17.78
N CYS A 122 0.43 -13.93 -16.61
CA CYS A 122 -0.26 -14.56 -15.49
C CYS A 122 -0.93 -13.50 -14.62
N ASN A 123 -1.89 -12.77 -15.23
CA ASN A 123 -2.56 -11.63 -14.63
C ASN A 123 -3.95 -11.44 -15.27
N ASP A 124 -4.97 -11.24 -14.45
CA ASP A 124 -6.34 -10.96 -14.89
C ASP A 124 -6.69 -9.46 -14.82
N SER A 125 -5.83 -8.66 -14.19
CA SER A 125 -6.04 -7.23 -14.03
C SER A 125 -5.68 -6.43 -15.27
N GLN A 126 -6.39 -5.34 -15.48
CA GLN A 126 -6.21 -4.45 -16.62
C GLN A 126 -5.94 -3.03 -16.14
N LEU A 127 -4.99 -2.39 -16.83
CA LEU A 127 -4.72 -0.97 -16.66
C LEU A 127 -5.73 -0.18 -17.49
N THR A 128 -6.42 0.77 -16.87
CA THR A 128 -7.42 1.62 -17.51
C THR A 128 -7.01 3.07 -17.40
N GLN A 129 -7.43 3.88 -18.37
CA GLN A 129 -7.26 5.33 -18.33
C GLN A 129 -8.63 5.98 -18.55
N ASP A 130 -9.02 6.89 -17.66
CA ASP A 130 -10.30 7.58 -17.75
C ASP A 130 -10.25 8.75 -18.77
N GLU A 131 -11.41 9.36 -19.03
CA GLU A 131 -11.53 10.51 -19.95
C GLU A 131 -10.69 11.74 -19.53
N ARG A 132 -10.27 11.81 -18.26
CA ARG A 132 -9.44 12.89 -17.71
C ARG A 132 -7.95 12.56 -17.78
N GLY A 133 -7.60 11.39 -18.31
CA GLY A 133 -6.23 10.90 -18.41
C GLY A 133 -5.69 10.25 -17.12
N LEU A 134 -6.53 10.05 -16.10
CA LEU A 134 -6.12 9.42 -14.85
C LEU A 134 -6.07 7.90 -15.02
N TRP A 135 -4.96 7.32 -14.55
CA TRP A 135 -4.74 5.89 -14.58
C TRP A 135 -5.46 5.20 -13.42
N GLY A 136 -6.05 4.05 -13.71
CA GLY A 136 -6.73 3.19 -12.75
C GLY A 136 -6.53 1.72 -13.12
N ILE A 137 -7.05 0.84 -12.27
CA ILE A 137 -6.96 -0.60 -12.47
C ILE A 137 -8.33 -1.22 -12.31
N THR A 138 -8.66 -2.15 -13.21
CA THR A 138 -9.77 -3.08 -13.07
C THR A 138 -9.21 -4.44 -12.67
N GLY A 139 -9.50 -4.89 -11.44
CA GLY A 139 -8.99 -6.15 -10.88
C GLY A 139 -8.49 -5.98 -9.45
N GLY A 140 -7.73 -6.96 -8.95
CA GLY A 140 -7.16 -6.91 -7.60
C GLY A 140 -5.96 -5.94 -7.53
N PRO A 141 -5.77 -5.20 -6.42
CA PRO A 141 -4.67 -4.22 -6.31
C PRO A 141 -3.28 -4.86 -6.44
N THR A 142 -3.09 -6.09 -5.95
CA THR A 142 -1.84 -6.85 -6.06
C THR A 142 -1.49 -7.16 -7.52
N GLU A 143 -2.43 -7.73 -8.26
CA GLU A 143 -2.27 -8.05 -9.69
C GLU A 143 -2.13 -6.78 -10.53
N GLY A 144 -2.90 -5.75 -10.18
CA GLY A 144 -2.78 -4.42 -10.73
C GLY A 144 -1.38 -3.84 -10.64
N ALA A 145 -0.76 -3.90 -9.45
CA ALA A 145 0.61 -3.44 -9.24
C ALA A 145 1.62 -4.14 -10.17
N LEU A 146 1.46 -5.46 -10.36
CA LEU A 146 2.27 -6.25 -11.28
C LEU A 146 2.04 -5.83 -12.74
N LYS A 147 0.79 -5.53 -13.11
CA LYS A 147 0.43 -5.08 -14.46
C LYS A 147 1.04 -3.72 -14.79
N VAL A 148 1.00 -2.80 -13.83
CA VAL A 148 1.67 -1.48 -13.92
C VAL A 148 3.17 -1.65 -14.07
N LEU A 149 3.80 -2.54 -13.28
CA LEU A 149 5.22 -2.82 -13.40
C LEU A 149 5.61 -3.37 -14.78
N ALA A 150 4.85 -4.33 -15.30
CA ALA A 150 5.08 -4.87 -16.64
C ALA A 150 4.98 -3.77 -17.71
N ALA A 151 3.99 -2.87 -17.59
CA ALA A 151 3.83 -1.74 -18.50
C ALA A 151 5.01 -0.75 -18.44
N LYS A 152 5.59 -0.50 -17.24
CA LYS A 152 6.80 0.34 -17.07
C LYS A 152 8.01 -0.21 -17.84
N ALA A 153 8.11 -1.52 -18.00
CA ALA A 153 9.20 -2.15 -18.73
C ALA A 153 9.12 -1.97 -20.25
N GLN A 154 7.97 -1.54 -20.79
CA GLN A 154 7.75 -1.25 -22.22
C GLN A 154 8.22 -2.39 -23.14
N LEU A 155 8.03 -3.63 -22.70
CA LEU A 155 8.42 -4.79 -23.49
C LEU A 155 7.59 -4.86 -24.78
N PRO A 156 8.16 -5.34 -25.90
CA PRO A 156 7.41 -5.55 -27.13
C PRO A 156 6.18 -6.42 -26.86
N ALA A 157 5.04 -5.99 -27.40
CA ALA A 157 3.80 -6.73 -27.29
C ALA A 157 3.99 -8.13 -27.88
N TRP A 158 3.68 -9.14 -27.07
CA TRP A 158 3.55 -10.50 -27.57
C TRP A 158 2.11 -10.72 -28.02
N SER A 159 1.91 -11.57 -29.02
CA SER A 159 0.59 -12.14 -29.31
C SER A 159 0.50 -13.52 -28.65
N PRO A 160 0.25 -13.61 -27.34
CA PRO A 160 0.01 -14.91 -26.72
C PRO A 160 -1.23 -15.53 -27.35
N SER A 161 -1.16 -16.79 -27.76
CA SER A 161 -2.38 -17.57 -27.96
C SER A 161 -2.82 -18.06 -26.59
N GLY A 162 -3.82 -17.40 -26.02
CA GLY A 162 -4.30 -17.68 -24.67
C GLY A 162 -4.67 -19.16 -24.50
N GLY A 163 -4.08 -19.79 -23.48
CA GLY A 163 -4.42 -21.13 -23.04
C GLY A 163 -5.31 -21.14 -21.78
N PRO A 164 -5.61 -22.33 -21.26
CA PRO A 164 -6.35 -22.48 -20.01
C PRO A 164 -5.67 -21.72 -18.85
N ARG A 165 -6.49 -21.24 -17.92
CA ARG A 165 -6.05 -20.50 -16.74
C ARG A 165 -6.77 -20.96 -15.48
N PHE A 166 -6.05 -20.93 -14.37
CA PHE A 166 -6.60 -21.01 -13.04
C PHE A 166 -6.54 -19.62 -12.41
N PRO A 167 -7.69 -18.95 -12.20
CA PRO A 167 -7.72 -17.68 -11.50
C PRO A 167 -7.26 -17.86 -10.05
N PHE A 168 -6.96 -16.74 -9.39
CA PHE A 168 -6.51 -16.79 -8.00
C PHE A 168 -7.60 -17.38 -7.10
N ASP A 169 -7.22 -18.35 -6.28
CA ASP A 169 -8.08 -18.94 -5.25
C ASP A 169 -7.42 -18.78 -3.87
N SER A 170 -8.19 -18.35 -2.86
CA SER A 170 -7.68 -18.16 -1.50
C SER A 170 -7.22 -19.44 -0.80
N GLN A 171 -7.76 -20.60 -1.19
CA GLN A 171 -7.38 -21.91 -0.69
C GLN A 171 -6.00 -22.32 -1.22
N TYR A 172 -5.74 -22.09 -2.52
CA TYR A 172 -4.49 -22.45 -3.16
C TYR A 172 -3.42 -21.35 -3.07
N LYS A 173 -3.84 -20.08 -2.91
CA LYS A 173 -2.99 -18.87 -2.83
C LYS A 173 -2.10 -18.61 -4.05
N TYR A 174 -2.47 -19.12 -5.21
CA TYR A 174 -1.80 -18.82 -6.48
C TYR A 174 -2.81 -18.74 -7.63
N MET A 175 -2.36 -18.20 -8.76
CA MET A 175 -3.00 -18.29 -10.07
C MET A 175 -2.00 -18.80 -11.10
N SER A 176 -2.48 -19.42 -12.17
CA SER A 176 -1.60 -19.92 -13.23
C SER A 176 -2.26 -19.90 -14.60
N THR A 177 -1.43 -19.92 -15.65
CA THR A 177 -1.90 -19.97 -17.02
C THR A 177 -0.93 -20.74 -17.91
N LEU A 178 -1.47 -21.50 -18.86
CA LEU A 178 -0.70 -22.09 -19.95
C LEU A 178 -0.64 -21.09 -21.10
N GLN A 179 0.56 -20.82 -21.59
CA GLN A 179 0.82 -19.88 -22.67
C GLN A 179 1.70 -20.51 -23.74
N HIS A 180 1.36 -20.29 -25.00
CA HIS A 180 2.23 -20.60 -26.13
C HIS A 180 2.88 -19.33 -26.61
N ILE A 181 4.21 -19.33 -26.59
CA ILE A 181 5.03 -18.14 -26.73
C ILE A 181 6.30 -18.47 -27.53
N ASP A 182 6.46 -17.82 -28.68
CA ASP A 182 7.53 -18.04 -29.69
C ASP A 182 7.79 -19.51 -30.00
N GLY A 183 6.72 -20.28 -30.25
CA GLY A 183 6.83 -21.70 -30.57
C GLY A 183 7.28 -22.59 -29.40
N ASN A 184 7.18 -22.10 -28.17
CA ASN A 184 7.33 -22.86 -26.92
C ASN A 184 6.04 -22.81 -26.11
N ALA A 185 5.69 -23.86 -25.38
CA ALA A 185 4.61 -23.79 -24.39
C ALA A 185 5.21 -23.68 -22.98
N ARG A 186 4.60 -22.83 -22.14
CA ARG A 186 5.02 -22.62 -20.75
C ARG A 186 3.80 -22.46 -19.86
N VAL A 187 3.86 -23.09 -18.70
CA VAL A 187 2.99 -22.76 -17.57
C VAL A 187 3.62 -21.63 -16.79
N LEU A 188 2.85 -20.59 -16.52
CA LEU A 188 3.22 -19.42 -15.75
C LEU A 188 2.40 -19.44 -14.46
N ILE A 189 3.02 -19.14 -13.33
CA ILE A 189 2.34 -19.13 -12.02
C ILE A 189 2.80 -17.91 -11.21
N THR A 190 1.84 -17.26 -10.54
CA THR A 190 2.09 -16.18 -9.58
C THR A 190 1.29 -16.43 -8.31
N GLY A 191 1.82 -16.04 -7.15
CA GLY A 191 1.16 -16.39 -5.88
C GLY A 191 1.99 -16.12 -4.63
N ALA A 192 1.53 -16.69 -3.52
CA ALA A 192 2.21 -16.58 -2.23
C ALA A 192 3.59 -17.27 -2.28
N PRO A 193 4.67 -16.60 -1.81
CA PRO A 193 6.03 -17.15 -1.90
C PRO A 193 6.19 -18.53 -1.25
N ASP A 194 5.66 -18.71 -0.04
CA ASP A 194 5.69 -19.97 0.72
C ASP A 194 5.07 -21.14 -0.06
N VAL A 195 3.97 -20.88 -0.76
CA VAL A 195 3.28 -21.89 -1.58
C VAL A 195 4.08 -22.23 -2.83
N ILE A 196 4.60 -21.23 -3.54
CA ILE A 196 5.38 -21.46 -4.76
C ILE A 196 6.73 -22.12 -4.46
N PHE A 197 7.38 -21.77 -3.34
CA PHE A 197 8.65 -22.39 -2.91
C PHE A 197 8.52 -23.90 -2.77
N ALA A 198 7.43 -24.37 -2.16
CA ALA A 198 7.17 -25.80 -1.97
C ALA A 198 7.06 -26.59 -3.28
N MET A 199 6.82 -25.92 -4.41
CA MET A 199 6.66 -26.54 -5.73
C MET A 199 7.92 -26.41 -6.61
N CYS A 200 8.92 -25.65 -6.18
CA CYS A 200 10.12 -25.38 -6.96
C CYS A 200 11.31 -26.23 -6.46
N ARG A 201 12.01 -26.87 -7.40
CA ARG A 201 13.31 -27.55 -7.12
C ARG A 201 14.49 -26.81 -7.72
N GLU A 202 14.22 -25.93 -8.68
CA GLU A 202 15.20 -25.13 -9.38
C GLU A 202 14.79 -23.65 -9.33
N GLN A 203 15.76 -22.76 -9.52
CA GLN A 203 15.58 -21.34 -9.74
C GLN A 203 16.30 -20.90 -11.00
N MET A 204 15.79 -19.88 -11.67
CA MET A 204 16.42 -19.30 -12.84
C MET A 204 17.48 -18.28 -12.41
N SER A 205 18.73 -18.52 -12.80
CA SER A 205 19.84 -17.59 -12.68
C SER A 205 20.28 -17.06 -14.05
N ARG A 206 21.21 -16.12 -14.06
CA ARG A 206 21.89 -15.64 -15.28
C ARG A 206 22.62 -16.75 -16.05
N HIS A 207 22.90 -17.87 -15.38
CA HIS A 207 23.57 -19.05 -15.97
C HIS A 207 22.58 -20.16 -16.37
N GLY A 208 21.27 -19.92 -16.25
CA GLY A 208 20.21 -20.89 -16.50
C GLY A 208 19.60 -21.45 -15.22
N ALA A 209 18.90 -22.57 -15.34
CA ALA A 209 18.30 -23.26 -14.21
C ALA A 209 19.40 -23.85 -13.29
N VAL A 210 19.33 -23.51 -12.01
CA VAL A 210 20.22 -24.00 -10.95
C VAL A 210 19.38 -24.52 -9.78
N PRO A 211 19.92 -25.34 -8.87
CA PRO A 211 19.18 -25.82 -7.70
C PRO A 211 18.57 -24.66 -6.87
N PHE A 212 17.37 -24.87 -6.33
CA PHE A 212 16.67 -23.87 -5.53
C PHE A 212 17.37 -23.62 -4.19
N GLU A 213 17.67 -22.36 -3.88
CA GLU A 213 18.37 -21.94 -2.66
C GLU A 213 17.39 -21.30 -1.66
N ALA A 214 16.68 -22.14 -0.90
CA ALA A 214 15.63 -21.68 0.02
C ALA A 214 16.12 -20.62 1.03
N GLN A 215 17.33 -20.79 1.58
CA GLN A 215 17.88 -19.88 2.59
C GLN A 215 18.06 -18.46 2.03
N TYR A 216 18.57 -18.31 0.81
CA TYR A 216 18.72 -17.00 0.18
C TYR A 216 17.38 -16.27 0.05
N TRP A 217 16.34 -16.98 -0.41
CA TRP A 217 15.02 -16.41 -0.58
C TRP A 217 14.36 -16.05 0.76
N GLU A 218 14.50 -16.88 1.79
CA GLU A 218 14.01 -16.58 3.13
C GLU A 218 14.67 -15.33 3.73
N GLU A 219 15.98 -15.17 3.56
CA GLU A 219 16.74 -14.00 4.01
C GLU A 219 16.29 -12.72 3.29
N GLU A 220 16.16 -12.77 1.96
CA GLU A 220 15.69 -11.63 1.15
C GLU A 220 14.22 -11.29 1.44
N MET A 221 13.36 -12.29 1.61
CA MET A 221 11.99 -12.07 2.05
C MET A 221 11.96 -11.39 3.42
N ALA A 222 12.72 -11.88 4.40
CA ALA A 222 12.79 -11.24 5.71
C ALA A 222 13.31 -9.79 5.62
N ARG A 223 14.27 -9.52 4.71
CA ARG A 223 14.82 -8.18 4.46
C ARG A 223 13.74 -7.21 3.97
N PHE A 224 12.95 -7.59 2.98
CA PHE A 224 11.90 -6.73 2.41
C PHE A 224 10.63 -6.69 3.24
N ALA A 225 10.31 -7.74 4.00
CA ALA A 225 9.19 -7.74 4.95
C ALA A 225 9.40 -6.69 6.05
N ARG A 226 10.65 -6.53 6.53
CA ARG A 226 11.01 -5.47 7.49
C ARG A 226 10.81 -4.06 6.94
N GLN A 227 10.79 -3.89 5.62
CA GLN A 227 10.49 -2.64 4.92
C GLN A 227 8.99 -2.47 4.64
N GLY A 228 8.13 -3.34 5.19
CA GLY A 228 6.69 -3.28 5.02
C GLY A 228 6.20 -3.72 3.64
N LEU A 229 7.06 -4.36 2.83
CA LEU A 229 6.66 -4.85 1.50
C LEU A 229 5.89 -6.17 1.61
N ARG A 230 4.75 -6.21 0.93
CA ARG A 230 4.02 -7.43 0.62
C ARG A 230 4.69 -8.12 -0.57
N MET A 231 4.81 -9.44 -0.51
CA MET A 231 5.51 -10.22 -1.53
C MET A 231 4.60 -11.11 -2.35
N VAL A 232 4.90 -11.21 -3.65
CA VAL A 232 4.30 -12.14 -4.60
C VAL A 232 5.42 -12.80 -5.39
N ALA A 233 5.44 -14.12 -5.41
CA ALA A 233 6.41 -14.89 -6.18
C ALA A 233 5.87 -15.18 -7.59
N ALA A 234 6.80 -15.39 -8.52
CA ALA A 234 6.53 -15.89 -9.86
C ALA A 234 7.47 -17.06 -10.18
N ALA A 235 6.93 -18.05 -10.86
CA ALA A 235 7.67 -19.20 -11.38
C ALA A 235 7.14 -19.60 -12.76
N CYS A 236 7.88 -20.45 -13.46
CA CYS A 236 7.42 -21.02 -14.71
C CYS A 236 7.82 -22.49 -14.85
N LYS A 237 7.13 -23.20 -15.72
CA LYS A 237 7.42 -24.59 -16.07
C LYS A 237 7.33 -24.76 -17.59
N PRO A 238 8.35 -25.35 -18.25
CA PRO A 238 8.23 -25.76 -19.64
C PRO A 238 7.06 -26.73 -19.81
N ALA A 239 6.26 -26.55 -20.85
CA ALA A 239 5.15 -27.42 -21.19
C ALA A 239 5.31 -27.97 -22.61
N SER A 240 4.61 -29.07 -22.91
CA SER A 240 4.58 -29.62 -24.26
C SER A 240 3.79 -28.70 -25.20
N LEU A 241 4.19 -28.61 -26.47
CA LEU A 241 3.57 -27.71 -27.44
C LEU A 241 2.11 -28.04 -27.74
N ASP A 242 1.76 -29.32 -27.67
CA ASP A 242 0.42 -29.87 -27.80
C ASP A 242 -0.40 -29.80 -26.51
N ALA A 243 0.15 -29.28 -25.42
CA ALA A 243 -0.60 -29.06 -24.19
C ALA A 243 -1.72 -28.06 -24.43
N THR A 244 -2.95 -28.48 -24.12
CA THR A 244 -4.17 -27.67 -24.27
C THR A 244 -4.97 -27.58 -22.97
N THR A 245 -4.55 -28.31 -21.94
CA THR A 245 -5.17 -28.35 -20.62
C THR A 245 -4.15 -27.97 -19.56
N LEU A 246 -4.65 -27.51 -18.41
CA LEU A 246 -3.85 -27.19 -17.24
C LEU A 246 -4.63 -27.71 -16.04
N ASN A 247 -4.01 -28.55 -15.21
CA ASN A 247 -4.57 -29.08 -13.97
C ASN A 247 -3.67 -28.76 -12.77
N HIS A 248 -4.22 -28.79 -11.55
CA HIS A 248 -3.42 -28.55 -10.34
C HIS A 248 -2.29 -29.57 -10.15
N GLU A 249 -2.47 -30.80 -10.62
CA GLU A 249 -1.43 -31.84 -10.59
C GLU A 249 -0.20 -31.47 -11.44
N ASP A 250 -0.40 -30.73 -12.53
CA ASP A 250 0.68 -30.26 -13.40
C ASP A 250 1.59 -29.23 -12.70
N LEU A 251 1.13 -28.63 -11.60
CA LEU A 251 1.83 -27.61 -10.84
C LEU A 251 2.60 -28.17 -9.63
N GLN A 252 2.44 -29.45 -9.30
CA GLN A 252 3.02 -30.03 -8.08
C GLN A 252 4.55 -30.15 -8.13
N GLU A 253 5.13 -30.37 -9.31
CA GLU A 253 6.57 -30.49 -9.51
C GLU A 253 7.04 -29.88 -10.84
N GLY A 254 8.33 -29.54 -10.90
CA GLY A 254 8.98 -29.07 -12.14
C GLY A 254 8.82 -27.57 -12.41
N LEU A 255 8.37 -26.79 -11.44
CA LEU A 255 8.43 -25.34 -11.50
C LEU A 255 9.87 -24.86 -11.25
N ILE A 256 10.26 -23.87 -12.06
CA ILE A 256 11.51 -23.14 -11.97
C ILE A 256 11.19 -21.76 -11.41
N PHE A 257 11.72 -21.45 -10.24
CA PHE A 257 11.50 -20.19 -9.55
C PHE A 257 12.14 -19.03 -10.31
N LEU A 258 11.40 -17.93 -10.55
CA LEU A 258 11.92 -16.78 -11.31
C LEU A 258 12.29 -15.60 -10.40
N GLY A 259 11.46 -15.31 -9.41
CA GLY A 259 11.67 -14.15 -8.54
C GLY A 259 10.44 -13.68 -7.79
N ILE A 260 10.62 -12.62 -7.00
CA ILE A 260 9.59 -12.05 -6.11
C ILE A 260 9.42 -10.55 -6.41
N ALA A 261 8.16 -10.10 -6.47
CA ALA A 261 7.82 -8.68 -6.38
C ALA A 261 7.60 -8.30 -4.93
N GLY A 262 8.29 -7.26 -4.45
CA GLY A 262 7.98 -6.57 -3.20
C GLY A 262 7.17 -5.30 -3.50
N MET A 263 5.95 -5.21 -2.99
CA MET A 263 5.02 -4.11 -3.24
C MET A 263 4.44 -3.55 -1.96
N MET A 264 4.03 -2.29 -2.00
CA MET A 264 3.38 -1.62 -0.87
C MET A 264 2.39 -0.59 -1.36
N ASP A 265 1.51 -0.15 -0.48
CA ASP A 265 0.69 1.05 -0.68
C ASP A 265 1.52 2.27 -0.22
N PRO A 266 2.03 3.11 -1.15
CA PRO A 266 3.01 4.14 -0.84
C PRO A 266 2.37 5.29 -0.04
N PRO A 267 3.13 5.92 0.89
CA PRO A 267 2.70 7.13 1.58
C PRO A 267 2.41 8.28 0.62
N ARG A 268 1.43 9.12 0.96
CA ARG A 268 1.19 10.39 0.27
C ARG A 268 2.31 11.39 0.60
N PRO A 269 2.94 12.04 -0.40
CA PRO A 269 3.91 13.11 -0.14
C PRO A 269 3.33 14.21 0.76
N GLU A 270 2.10 14.64 0.49
CA GLU A 270 1.41 15.66 1.29
C GLU A 270 1.10 15.20 2.72
N ALA A 271 0.98 13.89 2.97
CA ALA A 271 0.78 13.36 4.31
C ALA A 271 2.06 13.43 5.15
N ILE A 272 3.22 13.19 4.55
CA ILE A 272 4.53 13.37 5.20
C ILE A 272 4.68 14.83 5.66
N ASP A 273 4.42 15.78 4.76
CA ASP A 273 4.48 17.22 5.07
C ASP A 273 3.50 17.62 6.17
N ALA A 274 2.25 17.12 6.09
CA ALA A 274 1.22 17.39 7.10
C ALA A 274 1.58 16.85 8.48
N ILE A 275 2.14 15.63 8.55
CA ILE A 275 2.59 15.02 9.80
C ILE A 275 3.72 15.84 10.42
N HIS A 276 4.69 16.26 9.61
CA HIS A 276 5.77 17.12 10.08
C HIS A 276 5.25 18.46 10.63
N ALA A 277 4.29 19.09 9.93
CA ALA A 277 3.66 20.32 10.39
C ALA A 277 2.89 20.12 11.72
N CYS A 278 2.14 19.03 11.85
CA CYS A 278 1.44 18.68 13.10
C CYS A 278 2.41 18.50 14.27
N GLN A 279 3.48 17.73 14.08
CA GLN A 279 4.46 17.48 15.14
C GLN A 279 5.20 18.76 15.55
N THR A 280 5.54 19.62 14.60
CA THR A 280 6.15 20.94 14.87
C THR A 280 5.21 21.84 15.69
N ALA A 281 3.90 21.71 15.49
CA ALA A 281 2.87 22.42 16.26
C ALA A 281 2.54 21.77 17.63
N GLY A 282 3.24 20.70 18.02
CA GLY A 282 2.97 19.95 19.25
C GLY A 282 1.75 19.02 19.19
N ILE A 283 1.23 18.77 17.99
CA ILE A 283 0.09 17.87 17.74
C ILE A 283 0.62 16.47 17.50
N ARG A 284 0.18 15.50 18.32
CA ARG A 284 0.56 14.10 18.17
C ARG A 284 -0.24 13.44 17.05
N VAL A 285 0.42 12.73 16.16
CA VAL A 285 -0.24 11.95 15.11
C VAL A 285 -0.21 10.46 15.46
N LYS A 286 -1.35 9.78 15.33
CA LYS A 286 -1.53 8.34 15.51
C LYS A 286 -2.13 7.75 14.25
N MET A 287 -1.56 6.65 13.78
CA MET A 287 -2.11 5.88 12.65
C MET A 287 -2.91 4.70 13.17
N ILE A 288 -4.10 4.49 12.63
CA ILE A 288 -4.95 3.34 12.89
C ILE A 288 -4.99 2.51 11.61
N THR A 289 -4.75 1.21 11.68
CA THR A 289 -4.75 0.36 10.49
C THR A 289 -5.12 -1.09 10.80
N GLY A 290 -5.67 -1.80 9.81
CA GLY A 290 -5.91 -3.24 9.88
C GLY A 290 -4.67 -4.09 9.56
N ASP A 291 -3.56 -3.45 9.18
CA ASP A 291 -2.34 -4.15 8.78
C ASP A 291 -1.64 -4.85 9.95
N HIS A 292 -0.72 -5.75 9.61
CA HIS A 292 0.17 -6.36 10.61
C HIS A 292 1.06 -5.28 11.27
N PRO A 293 1.38 -5.40 12.58
CA PRO A 293 2.17 -4.40 13.31
C PRO A 293 3.48 -3.98 12.64
N GLN A 294 4.20 -4.92 12.01
CA GLN A 294 5.46 -4.62 11.32
C GLN A 294 5.26 -3.68 10.11
N THR A 295 4.21 -3.92 9.31
CA THR A 295 3.85 -3.04 8.19
C THR A 295 3.48 -1.66 8.69
N ALA A 296 2.68 -1.59 9.76
CA ALA A 296 2.29 -0.32 10.36
C ALA A 296 3.49 0.48 10.87
N MET A 297 4.45 -0.16 11.55
CA MET A 297 5.67 0.51 12.00
C MET A 297 6.51 1.01 10.83
N SER A 298 6.64 0.21 9.77
CA SER A 298 7.40 0.60 8.58
C SER A 298 6.78 1.80 7.85
N ILE A 299 5.46 1.78 7.62
CA ILE A 299 4.72 2.91 7.04
C ILE A 299 4.81 4.14 7.97
N GLY A 300 4.71 3.95 9.28
CA GLY A 300 4.87 5.01 10.26
C GLY A 300 6.25 5.67 10.20
N GLN A 301 7.31 4.90 9.97
CA GLN A 301 8.67 5.41 9.78
C GLN A 301 8.77 6.24 8.50
N MET A 302 8.23 5.74 7.38
CA MET A 302 8.23 6.45 6.11
C MET A 302 7.45 7.77 6.16
N LEU A 303 6.34 7.79 6.91
CA LEU A 303 5.52 8.98 7.16
C LEU A 303 6.16 9.99 8.12
N GLY A 304 7.28 9.64 8.76
CA GLY A 304 7.91 10.48 9.79
C GLY A 304 7.11 10.57 11.09
N ILE A 305 6.26 9.57 11.39
CA ILE A 305 5.54 9.52 12.67
C ILE A 305 6.57 9.26 13.77
N THR A 306 6.66 10.16 14.76
CA THR A 306 7.58 10.00 15.90
C THR A 306 7.30 8.65 16.62
N ASN A 307 8.29 7.96 17.21
CA ASN A 307 8.19 6.60 17.80
C ASN A 307 7.41 5.59 16.94
N SER A 308 7.62 5.63 15.63
CA SER A 308 7.04 4.69 14.68
C SER A 308 7.49 3.24 14.86
N SER A 309 8.44 2.97 15.76
CA SER A 309 8.86 1.61 16.16
C SER A 309 7.96 0.96 17.22
N GLN A 310 6.86 1.61 17.63
CA GLN A 310 5.91 1.07 18.60
C GLN A 310 4.52 0.95 17.99
N ALA A 311 4.02 -0.28 17.91
CA ALA A 311 2.65 -0.59 17.53
C ALA A 311 1.95 -1.39 18.63
N MET A 312 0.66 -1.17 18.77
CA MET A 312 -0.22 -1.88 19.70
C MET A 312 -1.35 -2.53 18.92
N THR A 313 -1.67 -3.77 19.26
CA THR A 313 -2.77 -4.49 18.63
C THR A 313 -4.10 -4.21 19.33
N GLY A 314 -5.21 -4.39 18.61
CA GLY A 314 -6.54 -4.30 19.21
C GLY A 314 -6.68 -5.28 20.39
N TYR A 315 -6.15 -6.50 20.25
CA TYR A 315 -6.09 -7.48 21.33
C TYR A 315 -5.33 -6.96 22.57
N GLN A 316 -4.17 -6.34 22.37
CA GLN A 316 -3.42 -5.75 23.48
C GLN A 316 -4.20 -4.61 24.14
N LEU A 317 -4.85 -3.76 23.35
CA LEU A 317 -5.65 -2.65 23.84
C LEU A 317 -6.84 -3.12 24.69
N GLU A 318 -7.55 -4.15 24.25
CA GLU A 318 -8.71 -4.74 24.96
C GLU A 318 -8.34 -5.37 26.31
N HIS A 319 -7.10 -5.83 26.46
CA HIS A 319 -6.60 -6.50 27.67
C HIS A 319 -5.81 -5.57 28.60
N MET A 320 -5.78 -4.27 28.31
CA MET A 320 -5.19 -3.25 29.18
C MET A 320 -6.22 -2.72 30.17
N ASP A 321 -5.76 -2.43 31.39
CA ASP A 321 -6.58 -1.71 32.36
C ASP A 321 -6.60 -0.20 32.07
N ASP A 322 -7.57 0.54 32.63
CA ASP A 322 -7.74 1.98 32.39
C ASP A 322 -6.50 2.80 32.77
N ALA A 323 -5.72 2.34 33.76
CA ALA A 323 -4.46 2.96 34.17
C ALA A 323 -3.37 2.79 33.11
N ALA A 324 -3.20 1.58 32.57
CA ALA A 324 -2.30 1.30 31.48
C ALA A 324 -2.76 1.94 30.16
N LEU A 325 -4.08 2.14 29.94
CA LEU A 325 -4.61 2.90 28.81
C LEU A 325 -4.31 4.40 28.94
N GLY A 326 -4.29 4.95 30.15
CA GLY A 326 -3.87 6.33 30.41
C GLY A 326 -2.40 6.59 30.14
N GLU A 327 -1.51 5.69 30.57
CA GLU A 327 -0.05 5.79 30.35
C GLU A 327 0.36 5.32 28.94
N GLY A 328 -0.14 4.17 28.51
CA GLY A 328 0.07 3.57 27.20
C GLY A 328 -0.61 4.37 26.08
N GLY A 329 -1.80 4.93 26.30
CA GLY A 329 -2.45 5.83 25.36
C GLY A 329 -1.67 7.14 25.13
N GLY A 330 -0.81 7.56 26.06
CA GLY A 330 0.13 8.66 25.83
C GLY A 330 1.33 8.27 24.94
N GLY A 331 1.72 6.99 24.97
CA GLY A 331 2.88 6.44 24.26
C GLY A 331 2.59 5.74 22.93
N VAL A 332 1.39 5.17 22.75
CA VAL A 332 0.99 4.30 21.64
C VAL A 332 0.55 5.10 20.42
N ARG A 333 1.12 4.76 19.26
CA ARG A 333 1.07 5.58 18.03
C ARG A 333 0.54 4.85 16.81
N HIS A 334 0.55 3.52 16.84
CA HIS A 334 -0.05 2.67 15.81
C HIS A 334 -1.02 1.67 16.46
N LEU A 335 -2.27 1.64 16.01
CA LEU A 335 -3.30 0.69 16.46
C LEU A 335 -3.58 -0.31 15.34
N CYS A 336 -3.15 -1.57 15.51
CA CYS A 336 -3.15 -2.59 14.43
C CYS A 336 -3.15 -4.05 14.93
N PRO A 337 -4.03 -4.96 14.47
CA PRO A 337 -5.28 -4.72 13.75
C PRO A 337 -6.37 -4.24 14.71
N TYR A 338 -7.23 -3.32 14.25
CA TYR A 338 -8.40 -2.82 14.99
C TYR A 338 -9.69 -3.35 14.35
N GLN A 339 -10.59 -3.96 15.14
CA GLN A 339 -11.95 -4.29 14.71
C GLN A 339 -12.92 -3.16 15.12
N PRO A 340 -13.81 -2.69 14.22
CA PRO A 340 -14.78 -1.66 14.60
C PRO A 340 -15.77 -2.24 15.62
N GLY A 341 -15.78 -1.71 16.85
CA GLY A 341 -16.77 -2.04 17.88
C GLY A 341 -16.24 -2.64 19.18
N ALA A 342 -14.92 -2.69 19.36
CA ALA A 342 -14.28 -2.85 20.66
C ALA A 342 -14.05 -1.48 21.32
#